data_AF-A0A816LKR5-F1
#
_entry.id   AF-A0A816LKR5-F1
#
_cell.length_a   1.000
_cell.length_b   1.000
_cell.length_c   1.000
_cell.angle_alpha   90.00
_cell.angle_beta   90.00
_cell.angle_gamma   90.00
#
_symmetry.space_group_name_H-M   'P 1'
#
loop_
_entity.id
_entity.type
_entity.pdbx_description
1 polymer ?
#
loop_
_entity_poly.entity_id
_entity_poly.type
_entity_poly.pdbx_seq_one_letter_code
_entity_poly.pdbx_strand_id
1 'polypeptide(L)'
;MMKTVRMLLTLLCLVALVYGQPSPDTATMFALRDSLKSEHLNWSDPNPCVWTGLGCDTGSYRVSRIQIVNRGISGTLTCDIRNLSALTDFDVMGNNLTVKIPSLAGLKFLERVLVKNNGFTSIDADFFTGLSSLQFLNLDKQSVASLADPLQLNRRHGYKKTGSQVPYRGNQLTGIVPESLTELTSLSDLAFGNNLLQGPTPSFKSKSINLDMTRLNSFCLDVPGAPGDPHVNDLLSIVEGFGFPVVFAESLKGNYPCNSTNKWVGLYDRYFHFGPNVVVVHGDPGIRYHVPPPVSGYLGSSSQNNNVAKILGSVIGSTVLVLLLIEFVIFLCVKEKKAYHKMHPQQHSGD
;
A
#
# COMPACT_ATOMS: atom_id res chain seq x y z
N MET A 1 43.22 -30.97 22.45
CA MET A 1 42.55 -30.16 21.40
C MET A 1 41.02 -30.36 21.35
N MET A 2 40.49 -31.59 21.35
CA MET A 2 39.03 -31.81 21.28
C MET A 2 38.20 -31.32 22.47
N LYS A 3 38.76 -31.31 23.70
CA LYS A 3 38.06 -30.84 24.91
C LYS A 3 37.88 -29.31 24.93
N THR A 4 38.89 -28.57 24.49
CA THR A 4 38.86 -27.10 24.36
C THR A 4 37.93 -26.65 23.23
N VAL A 5 37.90 -27.37 22.10
CA VAL A 5 36.96 -27.10 21.00
C VAL A 5 35.50 -27.36 21.43
N ARG A 6 35.22 -28.43 22.17
CA ARG A 6 33.89 -28.68 22.75
C ARG A 6 33.46 -27.60 23.73
N MET A 7 34.37 -27.15 24.59
CA MET A 7 34.10 -26.09 25.57
C MET A 7 33.81 -24.74 24.88
N LEU A 8 34.57 -24.40 23.83
CA LEU A 8 34.32 -23.21 23.00
C LEU A 8 33.00 -23.28 22.25
N LEU A 9 32.65 -24.45 21.68
CA LEU A 9 31.36 -24.66 21.03
C LEU A 9 30.18 -24.55 22.00
N THR A 10 30.29 -25.10 23.21
CA THR A 10 29.26 -24.96 24.24
C THR A 10 29.13 -23.53 24.74
N LEU A 11 30.24 -22.80 24.87
CA LEU A 11 30.25 -21.40 25.27
C LEU A 11 29.65 -20.52 24.16
N LEU A 12 29.97 -20.76 22.89
CA LEU A 12 29.36 -20.05 21.75
C LEU A 12 27.86 -20.32 21.64
N CYS A 13 27.41 -21.55 21.92
CA CYS A 13 26.00 -21.91 21.91
C CYS A 13 25.23 -21.25 23.07
N LEU A 14 25.85 -21.20 24.26
CA LEU A 14 25.32 -20.46 25.41
C LEU A 14 25.29 -18.95 25.14
N VAL A 15 26.32 -18.39 24.50
CA VAL A 15 26.34 -16.98 24.08
C VAL A 15 25.26 -16.70 23.03
N ALA A 16 25.03 -17.59 22.06
CA ALA A 16 23.94 -17.48 21.08
C ALA A 16 22.54 -17.68 21.69
N LEU A 17 22.43 -18.33 22.85
CA LEU A 17 21.20 -18.38 23.66
C LEU A 17 21.02 -17.13 24.54
N VAL A 18 22.11 -16.45 24.89
CA VAL A 18 22.12 -15.17 25.62
C VAL A 18 21.84 -13.98 24.70
N TYR A 19 22.26 -14.05 23.43
CA TYR A 19 21.76 -13.17 22.37
C TYR A 19 20.34 -13.62 22.02
N GLY A 20 19.34 -12.80 22.41
CA GLY A 20 17.92 -13.12 22.21
C GLY A 20 17.62 -13.57 20.77
N GLN A 21 16.70 -14.53 20.63
CA GLN A 21 16.31 -15.04 19.32
C GLN A 21 15.97 -13.87 18.39
N PRO A 22 16.58 -13.78 17.20
CA PRO A 22 16.29 -12.70 16.26
C PRO A 22 14.82 -12.78 15.86
N SER A 23 14.14 -11.62 15.82
CA SER A 23 12.73 -11.55 15.46
C SER A 23 12.48 -12.20 14.09
N PRO A 24 11.42 -13.01 13.92
CA PRO A 24 11.02 -13.50 12.60
C PRO A 24 10.76 -12.39 11.58
N ASP A 25 10.52 -11.16 12.06
CA ASP A 25 10.17 -10.00 11.24
C ASP A 25 11.39 -9.16 10.84
N THR A 26 12.62 -9.61 11.16
CA THR A 26 13.87 -8.86 10.92
C THR A 26 14.01 -8.41 9.46
N ALA A 27 13.73 -9.29 8.49
CA ALA A 27 13.82 -8.95 7.07
C ALA A 27 12.85 -7.82 6.68
N THR A 28 11.59 -7.92 7.12
CA THR A 28 10.56 -6.90 6.91
C THR A 28 10.97 -5.56 7.53
N MET A 29 11.51 -5.58 8.75
CA MET A 29 11.92 -4.38 9.46
C MET A 29 13.15 -3.73 8.84
N PHE A 30 14.06 -4.51 8.25
CA PHE A 30 15.20 -3.97 7.50
C PHE A 30 14.74 -3.33 6.20
N ALA A 31 13.83 -3.97 5.45
CA ALA A 31 13.25 -3.38 4.26
C ALA A 31 12.52 -2.05 4.56
N LEU A 32 11.77 -2.00 5.67
CA LEU A 32 11.15 -0.76 6.14
C LEU A 32 12.20 0.28 6.53
N ARG A 33 13.22 -0.08 7.32
CA ARG A 33 14.31 0.85 7.67
C ARG A 33 14.92 1.48 6.43
N ASP A 34 15.24 0.66 5.43
CA ASP A 34 15.96 1.08 4.24
C ASP A 34 15.10 1.95 3.31
N SER A 35 13.76 1.86 3.39
CA SER A 35 12.83 2.74 2.68
C SER A 35 12.61 4.10 3.37
N LEU A 36 12.92 4.18 4.67
CA LEU A 36 12.81 5.38 5.48
C LEU A 36 14.10 6.20 5.42
N LYS A 37 13.95 7.52 5.36
CA LYS A 37 15.05 8.49 5.38
C LYS A 37 14.98 9.28 6.68
N SER A 38 15.87 8.96 7.62
CA SER A 38 15.99 9.64 8.91
C SER A 38 17.40 9.48 9.48
N GLU A 39 17.91 10.55 10.10
CA GLU A 39 19.18 10.54 10.84
C GLU A 39 19.00 10.16 12.33
N HIS A 40 17.75 10.06 12.81
CA HIS A 40 17.43 9.99 14.25
C HIS A 40 16.70 8.71 14.68
N LEU A 41 16.51 7.74 13.78
CA LEU A 41 15.82 6.48 14.12
C LEU A 41 16.70 5.53 14.96
N ASN A 42 18.03 5.58 14.81
CA ASN A 42 18.98 4.71 15.49
C ASN A 42 18.64 3.19 15.35
N TRP A 43 18.19 2.79 14.17
CA TRP A 43 17.81 1.41 13.82
C TRP A 43 19.01 0.60 13.28
N SER A 44 20.10 0.55 14.04
CA SER A 44 21.35 -0.11 13.64
C SER A 44 21.51 -1.52 14.22
N ASP A 45 20.81 -1.85 15.30
CA ASP A 45 20.91 -3.15 15.95
C ASP A 45 20.36 -4.27 15.02
N PRO A 46 20.97 -5.47 14.98
CA PRO A 46 20.42 -6.59 14.23
C PRO A 46 19.03 -7.03 14.69
N ASN A 47 18.67 -6.79 15.96
CA ASN A 47 17.37 -7.13 16.53
C ASN A 47 16.41 -5.91 16.48
N PRO A 48 15.33 -5.95 15.69
CA PRO A 48 14.37 -4.85 15.65
C PRO A 48 13.65 -4.63 16.98
N CYS A 49 13.56 -5.63 17.87
CA CYS A 49 12.84 -5.50 19.14
C CYS A 49 13.51 -4.54 20.13
N VAL A 50 14.78 -4.15 19.91
CA VAL A 50 15.46 -3.15 20.74
C VAL A 50 15.47 -1.75 20.11
N TRP A 51 14.92 -1.61 18.91
CA TRP A 51 14.89 -0.33 18.22
C TRP A 51 13.92 0.62 18.91
N THR A 52 14.32 1.89 18.97
CA THR A 52 13.47 2.92 19.59
C THR A 52 12.18 3.07 18.80
N GLY A 53 11.05 3.03 19.53
CA GLY A 53 9.72 3.13 18.95
C GLY A 53 9.15 1.80 18.46
N LEU A 54 9.87 0.68 18.57
CA LEU A 54 9.33 -0.65 18.29
C LEU A 54 8.93 -1.37 19.57
N GLY A 55 7.93 -2.24 19.46
CA GLY A 55 7.56 -3.20 20.48
C GLY A 55 7.39 -4.58 19.87
N CYS A 56 7.81 -5.61 20.60
CA CYS A 56 7.65 -7.01 20.21
C CYS A 56 6.80 -7.76 21.23
N ASP A 57 6.05 -8.74 20.73
CA ASP A 57 5.37 -9.72 21.58
C ASP A 57 6.39 -10.59 22.32
N THR A 58 6.21 -10.75 23.64
CA THR A 58 7.19 -11.42 24.51
C THR A 58 7.24 -12.94 24.31
N GLY A 59 6.18 -13.54 23.74
CA GLY A 59 6.13 -14.97 23.48
C GLY A 59 6.73 -15.36 22.13
N SER A 60 6.37 -14.62 21.08
CA SER A 60 6.71 -14.93 19.69
C SER A 60 7.90 -14.14 19.14
N TYR A 61 8.38 -13.12 19.86
CA TYR A 61 9.41 -12.18 19.40
C TYR A 61 9.07 -11.47 18.08
N ARG A 62 7.80 -11.44 17.70
CA ARG A 62 7.31 -10.72 16.52
C ARG A 62 7.02 -9.28 16.85
N VAL A 63 7.23 -8.39 15.88
CA VAL A 63 6.94 -6.96 16.01
C VAL A 63 5.43 -6.80 16.15
N SER A 64 5.02 -6.27 17.30
CA SER A 64 3.63 -6.00 17.65
C SER A 64 3.29 -4.52 17.59
N ARG A 65 4.30 -3.64 17.60
CA ARG A 65 4.09 -2.20 17.64
C ARG A 65 5.17 -1.44 16.87
N ILE A 66 4.76 -0.47 16.07
CA ILE A 66 5.63 0.51 15.40
C ILE A 66 5.11 1.91 15.76
N GLN A 67 5.88 2.69 16.53
CA GLN A 67 5.53 4.03 17.02
C GLN A 67 6.67 5.03 16.76
N ILE A 68 6.70 5.57 15.55
CA ILE A 68 7.74 6.50 15.07
C ILE A 68 7.21 7.93 14.86
N VAL A 69 6.40 8.40 15.79
CA VAL A 69 5.71 9.71 15.77
C VAL A 69 6.64 10.92 15.79
N ASN A 70 6.32 11.97 15.03
CA ASN A 70 6.95 13.31 15.07
C ASN A 70 8.49 13.32 15.00
N ARG A 71 9.07 12.52 14.11
CA ARG A 71 10.54 12.37 13.99
C ARG A 71 11.13 12.97 12.71
N GLY A 72 10.33 13.69 11.93
CA GLY A 72 10.78 14.29 10.67
C GLY A 72 11.19 13.25 9.63
N ILE A 73 10.69 12.01 9.74
CA ILE A 73 11.06 10.89 8.88
C ILE A 73 10.48 11.14 7.49
N SER A 74 11.27 10.95 6.44
CA SER A 74 10.82 11.01 5.06
C SER A 74 10.99 9.66 4.35
N GLY A 75 10.60 9.56 3.08
CA GLY A 75 10.64 8.31 2.31
C GLY A 75 9.25 7.70 2.13
N THR A 76 9.20 6.37 2.05
CA THR A 76 7.97 5.61 1.73
C THR A 76 7.83 4.41 2.66
N LEU A 77 6.60 3.94 2.84
CA LEU A 77 6.31 2.68 3.51
C LEU A 77 6.39 1.52 2.49
N THR A 78 6.90 0.36 2.91
CA THR A 78 7.02 -0.84 2.06
C THR A 78 5.77 -1.73 2.15
N CYS A 79 5.49 -2.50 1.10
CA CYS A 79 4.41 -3.49 1.12
C CYS A 79 4.67 -4.66 2.07
N ASP A 80 5.91 -4.86 2.51
CA ASP A 80 6.29 -5.97 3.38
C ASP A 80 5.72 -5.83 4.79
N ILE A 81 5.23 -4.65 5.19
CA ILE A 81 4.57 -4.41 6.48
C ILE A 81 3.40 -5.38 6.69
N ARG A 82 2.73 -5.84 5.63
CA ARG A 82 1.67 -6.88 5.70
C ARG A 82 2.15 -8.21 6.28
N ASN A 83 3.46 -8.47 6.31
CA ASN A 83 4.04 -9.69 6.85
C ASN A 83 4.19 -9.64 8.38
N LEU A 84 3.97 -8.48 9.01
CA LEU A 84 4.04 -8.30 10.46
C LEU A 84 2.78 -8.85 11.13
N SER A 85 2.62 -10.17 11.12
CA SER A 85 1.37 -10.83 11.50
C SER A 85 0.93 -10.62 12.95
N ALA A 86 1.82 -10.15 13.83
CA ALA A 86 1.53 -9.85 15.23
C ALA A 86 1.29 -8.35 15.50
N LEU A 87 1.32 -7.50 14.45
CA LEU A 87 1.18 -6.06 14.58
C LEU A 87 -0.22 -5.69 15.09
N THR A 88 -0.25 -4.97 16.20
CA THR A 88 -1.48 -4.43 16.82
C THR A 88 -1.57 -2.92 16.69
N ASP A 89 -0.41 -2.24 16.61
CA ASP A 89 -0.33 -0.79 16.68
C ASP A 89 0.69 -0.22 15.68
N PHE A 90 0.20 0.54 14.71
CA PHE A 90 0.98 1.20 13.68
C PHE A 90 0.76 2.71 13.73
N ASP A 91 1.72 3.44 14.31
CA ASP A 91 1.68 4.88 14.48
C ASP A 91 2.93 5.56 13.89
N VAL A 92 2.73 6.25 12.79
CA VAL A 92 3.76 6.98 12.05
C VAL A 92 3.37 8.46 11.87
N MET A 93 2.46 8.96 12.71
CA MET A 93 1.89 10.28 12.56
C MET A 93 2.93 11.40 12.67
N GLY A 94 2.70 12.50 11.95
CA GLY A 94 3.53 13.70 12.06
C GLY A 94 4.92 13.57 11.45
N ASN A 95 5.04 12.83 10.36
CA ASN A 95 6.27 12.69 9.58
C ASN A 95 6.08 13.29 8.18
N ASN A 96 7.08 13.10 7.31
CA ASN A 96 7.07 13.52 5.92
C ASN A 96 7.09 12.30 4.99
N LEU A 97 6.35 11.24 5.35
CA LEU A 97 6.19 10.04 4.53
C LEU A 97 5.30 10.34 3.33
N THR A 98 5.64 9.77 2.16
CA THR A 98 5.00 10.14 0.89
C THR A 98 4.54 8.94 0.08
N VAL A 99 4.01 9.22 -1.12
CA VAL A 99 3.57 8.25 -2.12
C VAL A 99 2.29 7.54 -1.70
N LYS A 100 2.37 6.44 -0.96
CA LYS A 100 1.22 5.54 -0.76
C LYS A 100 1.25 4.88 0.60
N ILE A 101 0.07 4.67 1.18
CA ILE A 101 -0.12 3.77 2.32
C ILE A 101 -0.27 2.35 1.78
N PRO A 102 0.70 1.45 2.04
CA PRO A 102 0.73 0.12 1.46
C PRO A 102 -0.29 -0.80 2.14
N SER A 103 -0.65 -1.89 1.45
CA SER A 103 -1.59 -2.89 1.95
C SER A 103 -1.20 -3.41 3.33
N LEU A 104 -2.19 -3.44 4.23
CA LEU A 104 -2.14 -4.11 5.53
C LEU A 104 -3.08 -5.32 5.57
N ALA A 105 -3.47 -5.83 4.39
CA ALA A 105 -4.47 -6.88 4.26
C ALA A 105 -4.10 -8.10 5.12
N GLY A 106 -5.10 -8.62 5.86
CA GLY A 106 -4.97 -9.83 6.65
C GLY A 106 -4.27 -9.67 8.00
N LEU A 107 -3.88 -8.46 8.42
CA LEU A 107 -3.40 -8.20 9.78
C LEU A 107 -4.56 -8.22 10.79
N LYS A 108 -5.00 -9.43 11.12
CA LYS A 108 -6.20 -9.67 11.94
C LYS A 108 -6.12 -9.11 13.35
N PHE A 109 -4.92 -8.89 13.89
CA PHE A 109 -4.69 -8.35 15.24
C PHE A 109 -4.44 -6.84 15.24
N LEU A 110 -4.44 -6.19 14.07
CA LEU A 110 -4.21 -4.76 13.97
C LEU A 110 -5.41 -4.00 14.57
N GLU A 111 -5.15 -3.21 15.61
CA GLU A 111 -6.17 -2.47 16.36
C GLU A 111 -6.10 -0.97 16.06
N ARG A 112 -4.89 -0.45 15.81
CA ARG A 112 -4.66 0.99 15.65
C ARG A 112 -3.75 1.29 14.47
N VAL A 113 -4.23 2.20 13.61
CA VAL A 113 -3.48 2.77 12.49
C VAL A 113 -3.57 4.29 12.54
N LEU A 114 -2.45 4.95 12.84
CA LEU A 114 -2.34 6.41 12.92
C LEU A 114 -1.28 6.88 11.92
N VAL A 115 -1.72 7.48 10.82
CA VAL A 115 -0.85 7.97 9.73
C VAL A 115 -1.05 9.46 9.46
N LYS A 116 -1.80 10.14 10.33
CA LYS A 116 -2.13 11.56 10.27
C LYS A 116 -0.90 12.45 10.04
N ASN A 117 -1.10 13.56 9.32
CA ASN A 117 -0.06 14.59 9.15
C ASN A 117 1.22 14.01 8.53
N ASN A 118 1.05 13.35 7.38
CA ASN A 118 2.10 12.92 6.45
C ASN A 118 1.80 13.51 5.06
N GLY A 119 2.46 13.02 4.00
CA GLY A 119 2.25 13.41 2.61
C GLY A 119 1.81 12.25 1.71
N PHE A 120 0.97 11.33 2.22
CA PHE A 120 0.46 10.21 1.42
C PHE A 120 -0.56 10.68 0.37
N THR A 121 -0.44 10.17 -0.87
CA THR A 121 -1.36 10.52 -1.99
C THR A 121 -2.45 9.48 -2.22
N SER A 122 -2.21 8.24 -1.80
CA SER A 122 -3.11 7.12 -2.08
C SER A 122 -3.00 6.02 -1.03
N ILE A 123 -3.94 5.09 -1.07
CA ILE A 123 -4.00 3.88 -0.23
C ILE A 123 -4.10 2.67 -1.18
N ASP A 124 -3.47 1.55 -0.84
CA ASP A 124 -3.67 0.29 -1.57
C ASP A 124 -5.14 -0.16 -1.48
N ALA A 125 -5.68 -0.70 -2.57
CA ALA A 125 -7.11 -1.03 -2.68
C ALA A 125 -7.56 -2.12 -1.69
N ASP A 126 -6.66 -3.04 -1.35
CA ASP A 126 -6.88 -4.15 -0.41
C ASP A 126 -6.51 -3.80 1.03
N PHE A 127 -6.11 -2.55 1.32
CA PHE A 127 -5.60 -2.14 2.62
C PHE A 127 -6.46 -2.59 3.81
N PHE A 128 -7.78 -2.44 3.71
CA PHE A 128 -8.72 -2.75 4.81
C PHE A 128 -9.16 -4.23 4.85
N THR A 129 -8.79 -5.03 3.86
CA THR A 129 -9.28 -6.40 3.73
C THR A 129 -8.77 -7.26 4.88
N GLY A 130 -9.70 -7.80 5.67
CA GLY A 130 -9.39 -8.73 6.77
C GLY A 130 -8.83 -8.07 8.03
N LEU A 131 -8.95 -6.75 8.19
CA LEU A 131 -8.58 -6.01 9.41
C LEU A 131 -9.65 -6.13 10.50
N SER A 132 -9.96 -7.36 10.91
CA SER A 132 -11.12 -7.65 11.78
C SER A 132 -11.07 -7.01 13.17
N SER A 133 -9.89 -6.65 13.68
CA SER A 133 -9.72 -6.08 15.02
C SER A 133 -9.51 -4.56 15.02
N LEU A 134 -9.56 -3.91 13.85
CA LEU A 134 -9.23 -2.49 13.72
C LEU A 134 -10.29 -1.63 14.42
N GLN A 135 -9.84 -0.85 15.40
CA GLN A 135 -10.68 0.01 16.23
C GLN A 135 -10.43 1.49 15.94
N PHE A 136 -9.16 1.86 15.75
CA PHE A 136 -8.73 3.26 15.60
C PHE A 136 -8.03 3.47 14.26
N LEU A 137 -8.60 4.31 13.41
CA LEU A 137 -8.00 4.69 12.12
C LEU A 137 -7.96 6.20 11.97
N ASN A 138 -6.76 6.75 11.76
CA ASN A 138 -6.57 8.17 11.50
C ASN A 138 -5.73 8.42 10.25
N LEU A 139 -6.42 8.83 9.18
CA LEU A 139 -5.90 9.19 7.86
C LEU A 139 -5.84 10.70 7.63
N ASP A 140 -6.18 11.53 8.63
CA ASP A 140 -6.36 12.97 8.46
C ASP A 140 -5.13 13.69 7.92
N LYS A 141 -5.37 14.77 7.17
CA LYS A 141 -4.38 15.81 6.87
C LYS A 141 -3.13 15.24 6.20
N GLN A 142 -3.28 14.77 4.96
CA GLN A 142 -2.13 14.39 4.14
C GLN A 142 -1.61 15.57 3.32
N SER A 143 -0.64 16.32 3.84
CA SER A 143 -0.10 17.53 3.22
C SER A 143 1.28 17.26 2.64
N VAL A 144 1.53 17.71 1.40
CA VAL A 144 2.90 17.84 0.91
C VAL A 144 3.49 19.17 1.32
N ALA A 145 4.72 19.15 1.84
CA ALA A 145 5.59 20.32 1.72
C ALA A 145 5.82 20.56 0.22
N SER A 146 5.82 21.82 -0.21
CA SER A 146 5.83 22.27 -1.60
C SER A 146 6.92 21.61 -2.47
N LEU A 147 6.68 20.42 -2.99
CA LEU A 147 7.46 19.87 -4.09
C LEU A 147 7.05 20.64 -5.33
N ALA A 148 8.05 21.14 -6.06
CA ALA A 148 7.90 21.99 -7.22
C ALA A 148 6.78 21.48 -8.13
N ASP A 149 5.80 22.36 -8.33
CA ASP A 149 4.60 22.14 -9.09
C ASP A 149 4.86 21.51 -10.47
N PRO A 150 4.35 20.30 -10.78
CA PRO A 150 4.39 19.75 -12.14
C PRO A 150 3.68 20.66 -13.16
N LEU A 151 2.74 21.52 -12.71
CA LEU A 151 2.04 22.47 -13.58
C LEU A 151 2.92 23.63 -14.07
N GLN A 152 4.17 23.76 -13.62
CA GLN A 152 5.13 24.70 -14.21
C GLN A 152 5.49 24.33 -15.66
N LEU A 153 5.24 23.09 -16.09
CA LEU A 153 5.42 22.67 -17.50
C LEU A 153 4.30 23.16 -18.43
N ASN A 154 3.18 23.64 -17.90
CA ASN A 154 1.95 23.84 -18.67
C ASN A 154 1.63 25.33 -18.94
N ARG A 155 2.56 26.27 -18.70
CA ARG A 155 2.38 27.71 -18.98
C ARG A 155 2.33 28.07 -20.48
N ARG A 156 2.07 27.10 -21.37
CA ARG A 156 1.92 27.36 -22.81
C ARG A 156 0.46 27.56 -23.24
N HIS A 157 -0.52 27.30 -22.37
CA HIS A 157 -1.95 27.50 -22.67
C HIS A 157 -2.64 28.48 -21.70
N GLY A 158 -2.36 29.78 -21.85
CA GLY A 158 -3.33 30.88 -21.65
C GLY A 158 -4.13 31.06 -20.34
N TYR A 159 -4.01 30.19 -19.33
CA TYR A 159 -4.81 30.31 -18.11
C TYR A 159 -4.23 31.40 -17.20
N LYS A 160 -4.68 32.64 -17.40
CA LYS A 160 -4.39 33.78 -16.52
C LYS A 160 -5.07 33.52 -15.17
N LYS A 161 -4.28 33.16 -14.15
CA LYS A 161 -4.75 33.08 -12.76
C LYS A 161 -4.95 34.51 -12.23
N THR A 162 -6.17 35.03 -12.33
CA THR A 162 -6.60 36.26 -11.65
C THR A 162 -7.01 35.92 -10.22
N GLY A 163 -6.29 36.46 -9.23
CA GLY A 163 -6.67 36.34 -7.82
C GLY A 163 -5.58 35.65 -6.98
N SER A 164 -5.07 36.42 -6.03
CA SER A 164 -4.03 36.04 -5.06
C SER A 164 -4.56 35.04 -4.01
N GLN A 165 -4.95 33.86 -4.45
CA GLN A 165 -5.21 32.70 -3.60
C GLN A 165 -4.11 31.68 -3.92
N VAL A 166 -3.09 31.62 -3.05
CA VAL A 166 -2.20 30.45 -2.99
C VAL A 166 -3.15 29.26 -2.81
N PRO A 167 -3.21 28.27 -3.72
CA PRO A 167 -4.06 27.11 -3.47
C PRO A 167 -3.55 26.50 -2.18
N TYR A 168 -4.42 26.29 -1.20
CA TYR A 168 -4.14 25.47 -0.04
C TYR A 168 -3.84 24.05 -0.54
N ARG A 169 -2.61 23.78 -1.00
CA ARG A 169 -2.14 22.48 -1.50
C ARG A 169 -1.80 21.56 -0.32
N GLY A 170 -2.77 21.40 0.59
CA GLY A 170 -2.57 20.80 1.90
C GLY A 170 -3.13 19.40 2.05
N ASN A 171 -3.68 18.76 1.01
CA ASN A 171 -4.40 17.49 1.16
C ASN A 171 -4.24 16.63 -0.09
N GLN A 172 -3.95 15.33 0.07
CA GLN A 172 -3.60 14.47 -1.07
C GLN A 172 -4.30 13.12 -1.14
N LEU A 173 -4.98 12.63 -0.10
CA LEU A 173 -5.73 11.37 -0.27
C LEU A 173 -6.92 11.60 -1.19
N THR A 174 -6.81 11.05 -2.39
CA THR A 174 -7.87 11.00 -3.40
C THR A 174 -8.41 9.57 -3.51
N GLY A 175 -9.46 9.40 -4.31
CA GLY A 175 -10.15 8.13 -4.47
C GLY A 175 -11.45 8.06 -3.72
N ILE A 176 -12.13 6.93 -3.88
CA ILE A 176 -13.39 6.63 -3.19
C ILE A 176 -13.10 5.96 -1.85
N VAL A 177 -14.02 6.09 -0.90
CA VAL A 177 -13.98 5.32 0.35
C VAL A 177 -14.32 3.86 0.02
N PRO A 178 -13.41 2.90 0.26
CA PRO A 178 -13.62 1.53 -0.17
C PRO A 178 -14.66 0.82 0.70
N GLU A 179 -15.42 -0.10 0.09
CA GLU A 179 -16.42 -0.91 0.79
C GLU A 179 -15.79 -1.67 1.98
N SER A 180 -14.60 -2.23 1.78
CA SER A 180 -13.85 -2.94 2.82
C SER A 180 -13.60 -2.14 4.09
N LEU A 181 -13.53 -0.80 4.02
CA LEU A 181 -13.47 0.07 5.20
C LEU A 181 -14.85 0.23 5.84
N THR A 182 -15.89 0.44 5.03
CA THR A 182 -17.27 0.61 5.53
C THR A 182 -17.85 -0.64 6.19
N GLU A 183 -17.33 -1.81 5.84
CA GLU A 183 -17.74 -3.10 6.39
C GLU A 183 -17.12 -3.47 7.73
N LEU A 184 -16.09 -2.74 8.18
CA LEU A 184 -15.43 -3.01 9.46
C LEU A 184 -16.39 -2.70 10.62
N THR A 185 -16.83 -3.74 11.32
CA THR A 185 -17.75 -3.65 12.45
C THR A 185 -17.04 -3.35 13.78
N SER A 186 -15.72 -3.52 13.83
CA SER A 186 -14.88 -3.28 15.01
C SER A 186 -14.45 -1.83 15.19
N LEU A 187 -14.60 -0.98 14.16
CA LEU A 187 -14.20 0.42 14.22
C LEU A 187 -14.97 1.20 15.29
N SER A 188 -14.23 1.84 16.20
CA SER A 188 -14.77 2.77 17.20
C SER A 188 -14.49 4.21 16.83
N ASP A 189 -13.32 4.50 16.24
CA ASP A 189 -12.88 5.85 15.93
C ASP A 189 -12.26 5.90 14.53
N LEU A 190 -12.81 6.77 13.70
CA LEU A 190 -12.40 6.94 12.32
C LEU A 190 -12.29 8.42 11.97
N ALA A 191 -11.09 8.83 11.61
CA ALA A 191 -10.80 10.18 11.12
C ALA A 191 -10.15 10.10 9.74
N PHE A 192 -10.80 10.68 8.74
CA PHE A 192 -10.24 10.91 7.41
C PHE A 192 -10.66 12.27 6.84
N GLY A 193 -10.97 13.21 7.73
CA GLY A 193 -11.18 14.61 7.39
C GLY A 193 -9.92 15.24 6.82
N ASN A 194 -10.08 16.43 6.25
CA ASN A 194 -8.98 17.17 5.64
C ASN A 194 -8.23 16.35 4.55
N ASN A 195 -8.98 15.70 3.66
CA ASN A 195 -8.49 14.96 2.49
C ASN A 195 -9.25 15.41 1.23
N LEU A 196 -9.09 14.70 0.10
CA LEU A 196 -9.80 14.95 -1.17
C LEU A 196 -10.53 13.69 -1.65
N LEU A 197 -11.05 12.90 -0.71
CA LEU A 197 -11.83 11.70 -1.01
C LEU A 197 -13.15 12.08 -1.69
N GLN A 198 -13.61 11.23 -2.60
CA GLN A 198 -14.72 11.49 -3.51
C GLN A 198 -15.77 10.39 -3.44
N GLY A 199 -16.86 10.61 -4.16
CA GLY A 199 -17.94 9.65 -4.35
C GLY A 199 -19.07 9.84 -3.35
N PRO A 200 -19.94 8.84 -3.19
CA PRO A 200 -21.02 8.86 -2.21
C PRO A 200 -20.46 9.03 -0.80
N THR A 201 -21.18 9.76 0.06
CA THR A 201 -20.82 9.81 1.47
C THR A 201 -20.97 8.41 2.06
N PRO A 202 -19.90 7.84 2.65
CA PRO A 202 -19.91 6.45 3.12
C PRO A 202 -20.87 6.27 4.29
N SER A 203 -21.47 5.09 4.36
CA SER A 203 -22.23 4.62 5.52
C SER A 203 -21.50 3.41 6.12
N PHE A 204 -21.30 3.41 7.43
CA PHE A 204 -20.49 2.41 8.12
C PHE A 204 -21.38 1.37 8.82
N LYS A 205 -20.98 0.09 8.76
CA LYS A 205 -21.67 -1.00 9.48
C LYS A 205 -21.46 -0.94 11.00
N SER A 206 -20.42 -0.25 11.47
CA SER A 206 -20.21 -0.02 12.91
C SER A 206 -21.31 0.88 13.47
N LYS A 207 -21.96 0.43 14.56
CA LYS A 207 -23.15 1.08 15.14
C LYS A 207 -22.83 2.30 16.01
N SER A 208 -21.60 2.39 16.51
CA SER A 208 -21.18 3.41 17.49
C SER A 208 -19.83 4.03 17.10
N ILE A 209 -19.63 4.26 15.80
CA ILE A 209 -18.41 4.87 15.30
C ILE A 209 -18.39 6.37 15.58
N ASN A 210 -17.31 6.84 16.19
CA ASN A 210 -16.94 8.24 16.27
C ASN A 210 -16.24 8.62 14.95
N LEU A 211 -16.91 9.45 14.15
CA LEU A 211 -16.55 9.68 12.76
C LEU A 211 -16.23 11.16 12.49
N ASP A 212 -14.99 11.46 12.07
CA ASP A 212 -14.60 12.76 11.54
C ASP A 212 -14.22 12.65 10.06
N MET A 213 -15.08 13.21 9.19
CA MET A 213 -14.86 13.29 7.75
C MET A 213 -14.77 14.75 7.26
N THR A 214 -14.68 15.72 8.17
CA THR A 214 -15.06 17.11 7.90
C THR A 214 -14.01 17.89 7.09
N ARG A 215 -14.43 19.10 6.67
CA ARG A 215 -13.65 20.24 6.15
C ARG A 215 -13.20 20.22 4.69
N LEU A 216 -12.69 19.11 4.13
CA LEU A 216 -12.05 19.17 2.79
C LEU A 216 -12.39 18.03 1.81
N ASN A 217 -13.02 16.94 2.27
CA ASN A 217 -13.46 15.87 1.37
C ASN A 217 -14.50 16.38 0.38
N SER A 218 -14.58 15.73 -0.79
CA SER A 218 -15.42 16.13 -1.92
C SER A 218 -16.48 15.06 -2.22
N PHE A 219 -17.23 14.67 -1.20
CA PHE A 219 -18.37 13.76 -1.38
C PHE A 219 -19.50 14.43 -2.16
N CYS A 220 -20.25 13.64 -2.95
CA CYS A 220 -21.27 14.17 -3.84
C CYS A 220 -22.59 14.54 -3.14
N LEU A 221 -22.89 13.89 -2.00
CA LEU A 221 -24.11 14.06 -1.23
C LEU A 221 -23.80 14.15 0.25
N ASP A 222 -24.45 15.03 1.00
CA ASP A 222 -24.27 15.13 2.46
C ASP A 222 -24.98 14.00 3.25
N VAL A 223 -25.76 13.16 2.57
CA VAL A 223 -26.51 12.05 3.17
C VAL A 223 -25.71 10.76 3.11
N PRO A 224 -25.28 10.18 4.25
CA PRO A 224 -24.56 8.91 4.28
C PRO A 224 -25.35 7.76 3.66
N GLY A 225 -24.71 6.98 2.79
CA GLY A 225 -25.28 5.78 2.16
C GLY A 225 -26.35 6.05 1.10
N ALA A 226 -26.64 7.30 0.77
CA ALA A 226 -27.52 7.63 -0.34
C ALA A 226 -26.85 7.25 -1.67
N PRO A 227 -27.57 6.65 -2.63
CA PRO A 227 -27.02 6.37 -3.94
C PRO A 227 -26.66 7.70 -4.63
N GLY A 228 -25.40 7.85 -5.02
CA GLY A 228 -24.96 8.97 -5.87
C GLY A 228 -25.63 8.92 -7.23
N ASP A 229 -25.61 10.05 -7.96
CA ASP A 229 -26.09 10.06 -9.35
C ASP A 229 -25.29 9.03 -10.18
N PRO A 230 -25.95 8.18 -10.99
CA PRO A 230 -25.27 7.17 -11.82
C PRO A 230 -24.15 7.75 -12.70
N HIS A 231 -24.31 8.97 -13.22
CA HIS A 231 -23.30 9.62 -14.05
C HIS A 231 -22.04 10.01 -13.26
N VAL A 232 -22.20 10.29 -11.95
CA VAL A 232 -21.08 10.52 -11.05
C VAL A 232 -20.28 9.24 -10.87
N ASN A 233 -20.96 8.09 -10.71
CA ASN A 233 -20.30 6.80 -10.59
C ASN A 233 -19.55 6.42 -11.88
N ASP A 234 -20.16 6.61 -13.05
CA ASP A 234 -19.52 6.36 -14.34
C ASP A 234 -18.23 7.19 -14.50
N LEU A 235 -18.26 8.46 -14.09
CA LEU A 235 -17.07 9.29 -14.13
C LEU A 235 -16.00 8.81 -13.15
N LEU A 236 -16.37 8.44 -11.92
CA LEU A 236 -15.42 7.93 -10.94
C LEU A 236 -14.73 6.67 -11.46
N SER A 237 -15.44 5.77 -12.16
CA SER A 237 -14.84 4.60 -12.81
C SER A 237 -13.84 4.97 -13.92
N ILE A 238 -14.08 6.05 -14.67
CA ILE A 238 -13.12 6.56 -15.64
C ILE A 238 -11.89 7.12 -14.92
N VAL A 239 -12.11 7.95 -13.90
CA VAL A 239 -11.06 8.64 -13.12
C VAL A 239 -10.21 7.66 -12.32
N GLU A 240 -10.78 6.53 -11.88
CA GLU A 240 -10.08 5.42 -11.25
C GLU A 240 -8.97 4.88 -12.15
N GLY A 241 -9.21 4.74 -13.46
CA GLY A 241 -8.20 4.33 -14.44
C GLY A 241 -7.01 5.30 -14.55
N PHE A 242 -7.16 6.54 -14.09
CA PHE A 242 -6.09 7.54 -14.01
C PHE A 242 -5.50 7.70 -12.60
N GLY A 243 -5.91 6.85 -11.64
CA GLY A 243 -5.42 6.90 -10.26
C GLY A 243 -5.91 8.11 -9.47
N PHE A 244 -7.12 8.61 -9.76
CA PHE A 244 -7.74 9.74 -9.08
C PHE A 244 -6.84 10.99 -8.98
N PRO A 245 -6.49 11.64 -10.11
CA PRO A 245 -5.60 12.80 -10.08
C PRO A 245 -6.18 13.94 -9.23
N VAL A 246 -5.31 14.58 -8.43
CA VAL A 246 -5.68 15.67 -7.50
C VAL A 246 -6.46 16.80 -8.20
N VAL A 247 -6.10 17.14 -9.44
CA VAL A 247 -6.78 18.21 -10.21
C VAL A 247 -8.26 17.89 -10.44
N PHE A 248 -8.61 16.62 -10.70
CA PHE A 248 -10.00 16.22 -10.77
C PHE A 248 -10.63 16.28 -9.39
N ALA A 249 -9.96 15.72 -8.38
CA ALA A 249 -10.44 15.65 -7.00
C ALA A 249 -10.87 17.00 -6.43
N GLU A 250 -10.11 18.07 -6.69
CA GLU A 250 -10.43 19.42 -6.23
C GLU A 250 -11.72 19.98 -6.85
N SER A 251 -12.08 19.51 -8.05
CA SER A 251 -13.23 19.99 -8.82
C SER A 251 -14.50 19.16 -8.65
N LEU A 252 -14.39 17.90 -8.23
CA LEU A 252 -15.48 16.93 -8.12
C LEU A 252 -16.35 17.17 -6.87
N LYS A 253 -17.02 18.32 -6.80
CA LYS A 253 -17.89 18.69 -5.67
C LYS A 253 -19.37 18.59 -6.03
N GLY A 254 -20.16 17.99 -5.14
CA GLY A 254 -21.60 17.83 -5.29
C GLY A 254 -22.00 16.71 -6.26
N ASN A 255 -23.30 16.63 -6.58
CA ASN A 255 -23.87 15.53 -7.37
C ASN A 255 -24.15 15.89 -8.84
N TYR A 256 -23.81 17.11 -9.27
CA TYR A 256 -24.13 17.62 -10.60
C TYR A 256 -22.88 18.15 -11.31
N PRO A 257 -22.27 17.36 -12.22
CA PRO A 257 -21.01 17.71 -12.89
C PRO A 257 -21.03 19.04 -13.67
N CYS A 258 -22.20 19.41 -14.20
CA CYS A 258 -22.40 20.56 -15.07
C CYS A 258 -23.01 21.78 -14.36
N ASN A 259 -23.10 21.79 -13.03
CA ASN A 259 -23.65 22.95 -12.32
C ASN A 259 -22.81 24.22 -12.60
N SER A 260 -23.50 25.32 -12.91
CA SER A 260 -22.91 26.61 -13.30
C SER A 260 -21.90 27.19 -12.30
N THR A 261 -21.99 26.83 -11.02
CA THR A 261 -21.12 27.34 -9.95
C THR A 261 -19.90 26.46 -9.64
N ASN A 262 -19.93 25.16 -9.93
CA ASN A 262 -18.84 24.20 -9.66
C ASN A 262 -18.70 23.21 -10.82
N LYS A 263 -18.21 23.68 -11.98
CA LYS A 263 -17.95 22.80 -13.12
C LYS A 263 -16.78 21.88 -12.83
N TRP A 264 -16.99 20.59 -13.04
CA TRP A 264 -15.95 19.58 -12.93
C TRP A 264 -14.92 19.77 -14.04
N VAL A 265 -13.63 19.67 -13.70
CA VAL A 265 -12.55 19.87 -14.67
C VAL A 265 -12.63 18.81 -15.77
N GLY A 266 -12.46 19.23 -17.02
CA GLY A 266 -12.44 18.32 -18.17
C GLY A 266 -13.81 17.88 -18.69
N LEU A 267 -14.91 18.30 -18.05
CA LEU A 267 -16.28 18.06 -18.53
C LEU A 267 -16.87 19.32 -19.15
N TYR A 268 -17.41 19.17 -20.36
CA TYR A 268 -18.05 20.27 -21.09
C TYR A 268 -19.46 19.85 -21.49
N ASP A 269 -20.42 20.72 -21.23
CA ASP A 269 -21.79 20.57 -21.73
C ASP A 269 -21.76 20.75 -23.26
N ARG A 270 -22.29 19.77 -24.00
CA ARG A 270 -22.26 19.78 -25.47
C ARG A 270 -23.37 20.62 -26.07
N TYR A 271 -24.45 20.93 -25.34
CA TYR A 271 -25.57 21.68 -25.90
C TYR A 271 -26.32 22.51 -24.83
N PHE A 272 -26.22 23.84 -24.95
CA PHE A 272 -27.25 24.71 -24.40
C PHE A 272 -28.61 24.26 -24.96
N HIS A 273 -29.52 23.89 -24.05
CA HIS A 273 -30.92 23.48 -24.24
C HIS A 273 -31.19 21.95 -24.26
N PHE A 274 -31.64 21.46 -23.09
CA PHE A 274 -32.32 20.20 -22.76
C PHE A 274 -31.47 18.90 -22.61
N GLY A 275 -31.09 18.59 -21.36
CA GLY A 275 -30.82 17.21 -20.86
C GLY A 275 -29.40 16.96 -20.28
N PRO A 276 -29.23 16.22 -19.17
CA PRO A 276 -27.93 15.99 -18.53
C PRO A 276 -27.22 14.81 -19.18
N ASN A 277 -26.48 15.05 -20.26
CA ASN A 277 -25.59 14.05 -20.83
C ASN A 277 -24.14 14.54 -20.71
N VAL A 278 -23.35 13.86 -19.88
CA VAL A 278 -21.91 14.10 -19.73
C VAL A 278 -21.23 13.80 -21.07
N VAL A 279 -20.48 14.76 -21.60
CA VAL A 279 -19.80 14.64 -22.88
C VAL A 279 -18.29 14.76 -22.71
N VAL A 280 -17.62 13.70 -23.16
CA VAL A 280 -16.24 13.58 -23.66
C VAL A 280 -15.17 14.21 -22.76
N VAL A 281 -14.50 13.34 -22.00
CA VAL A 281 -13.15 13.60 -21.50
C VAL A 281 -12.23 13.73 -22.73
N HIS A 282 -11.73 14.93 -22.99
CA HIS A 282 -10.72 15.15 -24.03
C HIS A 282 -9.40 14.48 -23.60
N GLY A 283 -9.26 13.18 -23.88
CA GLY A 283 -7.97 12.57 -24.10
C GLY A 283 -7.44 13.05 -25.45
N ASP A 284 -6.19 13.51 -25.46
CA ASP A 284 -5.37 13.91 -26.60
C ASP A 284 -5.85 13.36 -27.99
N PRO A 285 -6.16 14.21 -29.00
CA PRO A 285 -6.69 13.77 -30.30
C PRO A 285 -5.67 13.00 -31.17
N GLY A 286 -4.49 12.65 -30.64
CA GLY A 286 -3.41 11.98 -31.38
C GLY A 286 -3.47 10.45 -31.47
N ILE A 287 -4.28 9.75 -30.66
CA ILE A 287 -4.25 8.27 -30.64
C ILE A 287 -5.44 7.70 -31.42
N ARG A 288 -5.22 7.40 -32.71
CA ARG A 288 -6.17 6.64 -33.54
C ARG A 288 -6.08 5.15 -33.18
N TYR A 289 -7.00 4.65 -32.36
CA TYR A 289 -7.33 3.23 -32.39
C TYR A 289 -8.42 2.99 -33.44
N HIS A 290 -8.05 2.30 -34.52
CA HIS A 290 -9.00 1.80 -35.50
C HIS A 290 -9.82 0.67 -34.87
N VAL A 291 -11.09 0.94 -34.59
CA VAL A 291 -12.07 -0.10 -34.22
C VAL A 291 -12.81 -0.50 -35.51
N PRO A 292 -12.74 -1.76 -35.96
CA PRO A 292 -13.55 -2.23 -37.09
C PRO A 292 -15.02 -2.41 -36.65
N PRO A 293 -15.99 -2.25 -37.56
CA PRO A 293 -17.41 -2.35 -37.23
C PRO A 293 -17.85 -3.79 -36.92
N PRO A 294 -18.93 -3.97 -36.13
CA PRO A 294 -19.38 -5.28 -35.68
C PRO A 294 -20.11 -6.03 -36.81
N VAL A 295 -19.72 -7.28 -37.04
CA VAL A 295 -20.45 -8.23 -37.89
C VAL A 295 -21.47 -8.97 -37.01
N SER A 296 -22.74 -8.96 -37.43
CA SER A 296 -23.83 -9.67 -36.75
C SER A 296 -24.09 -11.02 -37.40
N GLY A 297 -24.25 -12.05 -36.56
CA GLY A 297 -24.94 -13.31 -36.85
C GLY A 297 -24.04 -14.52 -37.16
N TYR A 298 -24.02 -15.52 -36.27
CA TYR A 298 -24.50 -16.89 -36.54
C TYR A 298 -24.42 -17.77 -35.27
N LEU A 299 -25.49 -18.55 -35.07
CA LEU A 299 -25.62 -19.65 -34.11
C LEU A 299 -24.70 -20.82 -34.49
N GLY A 300 -24.10 -21.49 -33.50
CA GLY A 300 -23.40 -22.76 -33.70
C GLY A 300 -22.80 -23.32 -32.41
N SER A 301 -23.15 -24.57 -32.10
CA SER A 301 -22.89 -25.29 -30.86
C SER A 301 -21.47 -25.86 -30.70
N SER A 302 -21.14 -26.20 -29.45
CA SER A 302 -20.35 -27.38 -29.04
C SER A 302 -18.91 -27.54 -29.56
N SER A 303 -17.92 -27.43 -28.66
CA SER A 303 -16.86 -28.44 -28.55
C SER A 303 -16.11 -28.33 -27.23
N GLN A 304 -15.98 -29.46 -26.54
CA GLN A 304 -15.14 -29.63 -25.36
C GLN A 304 -13.64 -29.59 -25.71
N ASN A 305 -12.86 -29.32 -24.65
CA ASN A 305 -11.56 -29.94 -24.32
C ASN A 305 -10.24 -29.28 -24.75
N ASN A 306 -9.32 -29.33 -23.76
CA ASN A 306 -7.86 -29.43 -23.83
C ASN A 306 -7.01 -28.15 -23.71
N ASN A 307 -6.98 -27.53 -22.52
CA ASN A 307 -5.82 -26.70 -22.12
C ASN A 307 -5.27 -26.96 -20.70
N VAL A 308 -5.91 -27.82 -19.90
CA VAL A 308 -5.45 -28.10 -18.51
C VAL A 308 -4.24 -29.06 -18.47
N ALA A 309 -4.06 -29.92 -19.49
CA ALA A 309 -2.98 -30.92 -19.49
C ALA A 309 -1.58 -30.37 -19.87
N LYS A 310 -1.48 -29.22 -20.55
CA LYS A 310 -0.17 -28.65 -20.97
C LYS A 310 0.50 -27.80 -19.88
N ILE A 311 -0.28 -27.22 -18.97
CA ILE A 311 0.26 -26.35 -17.91
C ILE A 311 0.80 -27.18 -16.73
N LEU A 312 0.22 -28.35 -16.46
CA LEU A 312 0.68 -29.22 -15.36
C LEU A 312 2.04 -29.88 -15.64
N GLY A 313 2.34 -30.25 -16.90
CA GLY A 313 3.60 -30.89 -17.26
C GLY A 313 4.83 -29.96 -17.16
N SER A 314 4.65 -28.67 -17.44
CA SER A 314 5.75 -27.69 -17.40
C SER A 314 6.16 -27.31 -15.97
N VAL A 315 5.21 -27.27 -15.03
CA VAL A 315 5.50 -26.89 -13.64
C VAL A 315 6.22 -28.03 -12.91
N ILE A 316 5.78 -29.28 -13.12
CA ILE A 316 6.41 -30.46 -12.50
C ILE A 316 7.83 -30.69 -13.04
N GLY A 317 8.06 -30.45 -14.34
CA GLY A 317 9.41 -30.53 -14.91
C GLY A 317 10.37 -29.51 -14.30
N SER A 318 9.90 -28.27 -14.08
CA SER A 318 10.73 -27.20 -13.51
C SER A 318 11.08 -27.43 -12.03
N THR A 319 10.15 -27.96 -11.21
CA THR A 319 10.41 -28.22 -9.79
C THR A 319 11.32 -29.42 -9.57
N VAL A 320 11.16 -30.49 -10.36
CA VAL A 320 12.06 -31.66 -10.30
C VAL A 320 13.47 -31.31 -10.77
N LEU A 321 13.61 -30.47 -11.80
CA LEU A 321 14.92 -30.00 -12.28
C LEU A 321 15.63 -29.16 -11.22
N VAL A 322 14.92 -28.27 -10.52
CA VAL A 322 15.48 -27.46 -9.42
C VAL A 322 15.95 -28.34 -8.26
N LEU A 323 15.18 -29.36 -7.88
CA LEU A 323 15.58 -30.30 -6.82
C LEU A 323 16.81 -31.13 -7.21
N LEU A 324 16.90 -31.60 -8.45
CA LEU A 324 18.07 -32.32 -8.95
C LEU A 324 19.34 -31.44 -9.00
N LEU A 325 19.19 -30.16 -9.34
CA LEU A 325 20.29 -29.19 -9.30
C LEU A 325 20.77 -28.91 -7.88
N ILE A 326 19.86 -28.83 -6.90
CA ILE A 326 20.21 -28.66 -5.48
C ILE A 326 20.99 -29.89 -4.97
N GLU A 327 20.53 -31.11 -5.28
CA GLU A 327 21.26 -32.32 -4.89
C GLU A 327 22.64 -32.42 -5.54
N PHE A 328 22.76 -32.01 -6.80
CA PHE A 328 24.03 -31.99 -7.51
C PHE A 328 25.03 -30.98 -6.91
N VAL A 329 24.55 -29.79 -6.52
CA VAL A 329 25.38 -28.78 -5.82
C VAL A 329 25.82 -29.30 -4.45
N ILE A 330 24.93 -29.94 -3.68
CA ILE A 330 25.29 -30.56 -2.40
C ILE A 330 26.35 -31.64 -2.62
N PHE A 331 26.19 -32.48 -3.64
CA PHE A 331 27.17 -33.52 -3.98
C PHE A 331 28.54 -32.93 -4.33
N LEU A 332 28.60 -31.84 -5.10
CA LEU A 332 29.84 -31.14 -5.43
C LEU A 332 30.50 -30.54 -4.17
N CYS A 333 29.73 -29.89 -3.30
CA CYS A 333 30.23 -29.36 -2.02
C CYS A 333 30.79 -30.46 -1.12
N VAL A 334 30.15 -31.63 -1.07
CA VAL A 334 30.64 -32.78 -0.30
C VAL A 334 31.91 -33.37 -0.93
N LYS A 335 31.99 -33.42 -2.27
CA LYS A 335 33.16 -33.90 -2.99
C LYS A 335 34.37 -32.98 -2.78
N GLU A 336 34.18 -31.66 -2.83
CA GLU A 336 35.24 -30.69 -2.52
C GLU A 336 35.67 -30.78 -1.06
N LYS A 337 34.75 -30.92 -0.11
CA LYS A 337 35.09 -31.11 1.30
C LYS A 337 35.91 -32.38 1.54
N LYS A 338 35.61 -33.47 0.82
CA LYS A 338 36.40 -34.71 0.86
C LYS A 338 37.77 -34.56 0.18
N ALA A 339 37.87 -33.79 -0.90
CA ALA A 339 39.15 -33.49 -1.56
C ALA A 339 40.04 -32.61 -0.66
N TYR A 340 39.46 -31.61 0.00
CA TYR A 340 40.13 -30.74 0.96
C TYR A 340 40.72 -31.53 2.14
N HIS A 341 39.95 -32.46 2.72
CA HIS A 341 40.44 -33.33 3.79
C HIS A 341 41.50 -34.35 3.33
N LYS A 342 41.53 -34.71 2.03
CA LYS A 342 42.55 -35.60 1.48
C LYS A 342 43.87 -34.88 1.17
N MET A 343 43.81 -33.56 0.89
CA MET A 343 44.99 -32.71 0.69
C MET A 343 45.56 -32.15 2.01
N HIS A 344 44.75 -32.11 3.07
CA HIS A 344 45.18 -31.76 4.43
C HIS A 344 44.82 -32.87 5.42
N PRO A 345 45.51 -34.02 5.40
CA PRO A 345 45.37 -35.02 6.44
C PRO A 345 45.83 -34.41 7.76
N GLN A 346 44.92 -34.29 8.73
CA GLN A 346 45.28 -33.88 10.08
C GLN A 346 46.22 -34.93 10.67
N GLN A 347 47.44 -34.51 11.03
CA GLN A 347 48.37 -35.33 11.80
C GLN A 347 47.72 -35.69 13.14
N HIS A 348 47.41 -36.98 13.31
CA HIS A 348 47.23 -37.57 14.63
C HIS A 348 48.61 -37.69 15.29
N SER A 349 48.87 -36.84 16.29
CA SER A 349 49.86 -37.16 17.32
C SER A 349 49.17 -38.02 18.37
N GLY A 350 49.64 -39.26 18.53
CA GLY A 350 49.38 -40.05 19.73
C GLY A 350 50.01 -39.37 20.94
N ASP A 351 49.21 -39.24 22.00
CA ASP A 351 49.45 -39.76 23.35
C ASP A 351 48.18 -39.53 24.20
#